data_AF-A0A838Q881-F1
#
_entry.id   AF-A0A838Q881-F1
#
_cell.length_a   1.000
_cell.length_b   1.000
_cell.length_c   1.000
_cell.angle_alpha   90.00
_cell.angle_beta   90.00
_cell.angle_gamma   90.00
#
_symmetry.space_group_name_H-M   'P 1'
#
loop_
_entity.id
_entity.type
_entity.pdbx_description
1 polymer ?
#
loop_
_entity_poly.entity_id
_entity_poly.type
_entity_poly.pdbx_seq_one_letter_code
_entity_poly.pdbx_strand_id
1 'polypeptide(L)'
;LIFERIREELDRGKSVRLAIDEGFGHAMTAIIDSNVTAALTAIVLYQFGTGPVRGFAVTLLAGIIASMISSIFVVRTFYMVWLNRSNNVQTLSI
;
A
#
# COMPACT_ATOMS: atom_id res chain seq x y z
N LEU A 1 0.32 -9.49 5.32
CA LEU A 1 0.71 -8.27 6.07
C LEU A 1 -0.43 -7.65 6.88
N ILE A 2 -1.52 -7.15 6.28
CA ILE A 2 -2.57 -6.41 7.04
C ILE A 2 -3.21 -7.28 8.15
N PHE A 3 -3.61 -8.51 7.85
CA PHE A 3 -4.19 -9.44 8.82
C PHE A 3 -3.20 -9.87 9.89
N GLU A 4 -1.95 -10.00 9.52
CA GLU A 4 -0.86 -10.37 10.42
C GLU A 4 -0.57 -9.23 11.39
N ARG A 5 -0.59 -7.98 10.91
CA ARG A 5 -0.42 -6.79 11.75
C ARG A 5 -1.61 -6.57 12.68
N ILE A 6 -2.83 -6.80 12.20
CA ILE A 6 -4.04 -6.77 13.05
C ILE A 6 -3.94 -7.85 14.13
N ARG A 7 -3.51 -9.07 13.78
CA ARG A 7 -3.32 -10.16 14.76
C ARG A 7 -2.25 -9.82 15.79
N GLU A 8 -1.15 -9.20 15.37
CA GLU A 8 -0.06 -8.76 16.25
C GLU A 8 -0.53 -7.66 17.23
N GLU A 9 -1.37 -6.72 16.78
CA GLU A 9 -1.97 -5.69 17.66
C GLU A 9 -3.07 -6.26 18.58
N LEU A 10 -3.78 -7.30 18.15
CA LEU A 10 -4.71 -8.06 19.00
C LEU A 10 -3.96 -8.85 20.09
N ASP A 11 -2.86 -9.50 19.74
CA ASP A 11 -2.01 -10.25 20.69
C ASP A 11 -1.33 -9.31 21.71
N ARG A 12 -1.15 -8.03 21.35
CA ARG A 12 -0.73 -6.94 22.26
C ARG A 12 -1.82 -6.46 23.22
N GLY A 13 -3.01 -7.08 23.19
CA GLY A 13 -4.11 -6.81 24.12
C GLY A 13 -4.98 -5.60 23.78
N LYS A 14 -4.88 -5.05 22.56
CA LYS A 14 -5.73 -3.92 22.13
C LYS A 14 -7.15 -4.41 21.84
N SER A 15 -8.13 -3.53 22.08
CA SER A 15 -9.52 -3.83 21.73
C SER A 15 -9.65 -4.09 20.23
N VAL A 16 -10.54 -4.99 19.83
CA VAL A 16 -10.70 -5.43 18.43
C VAL A 16 -10.86 -4.26 17.47
N ARG A 17 -11.60 -3.23 17.88
CA ARG A 17 -11.82 -2.03 17.07
C ARG A 17 -10.54 -1.21 16.89
N LEU A 18 -9.77 -1.00 17.96
CA LEU A 18 -8.51 -0.25 17.93
C LEU A 18 -7.41 -1.00 17.17
N ALA A 19 -7.32 -2.32 17.34
CA ALA A 19 -6.37 -3.16 16.63
C ALA A 19 -6.60 -3.17 15.12
N ILE A 20 -7.86 -3.10 14.68
CA ILE A 20 -8.21 -2.97 13.25
C ILE A 20 -7.81 -1.59 12.72
N ASP A 21 -8.19 -0.50 13.41
CA ASP A 21 -7.90 0.86 12.95
C ASP A 21 -6.37 1.13 12.86
N GLU A 22 -5.62 0.79 13.91
CA GLU A 22 -4.16 0.97 13.90
C GLU A 22 -3.45 -0.05 12.97
N GLY A 23 -3.95 -1.28 12.92
CA GLY A 23 -3.43 -2.31 12.01
C GLY A 23 -3.55 -1.91 10.54
N PHE A 24 -4.66 -1.27 10.16
CA PHE A 24 -4.84 -0.72 8.81
C PHE A 24 -3.91 0.47 8.54
N GLY A 25 -3.80 1.42 9.48
CA GLY A 25 -2.95 2.60 9.32
C GLY A 25 -1.48 2.22 9.10
N HIS A 26 -0.92 1.36 9.95
CA HIS A 26 0.48 0.95 9.84
C HIS A 26 0.76 0.03 8.65
N ALA A 27 -0.16 -0.89 8.34
CA ALA A 27 0.03 -1.79 7.22
C ALA A 27 -0.06 -1.08 5.87
N MET A 28 -0.87 -0.04 5.73
CA MET A 28 -0.98 0.72 4.48
C MET A 28 0.36 1.38 4.10
N THR A 29 1.02 2.05 5.05
CA THR A 29 2.34 2.66 4.82
C THR A 29 3.38 1.61 4.44
N ALA A 30 3.43 0.49 5.17
CA ALA A 30 4.37 -0.60 4.87
C ALA A 30 4.15 -1.22 3.48
N ILE A 31 2.89 -1.31 3.02
CA ILE A 31 2.57 -1.80 1.66
C ILE A 31 3.07 -0.81 0.60
N ILE A 32 2.90 0.49 0.82
CA ILE A 32 3.38 1.53 -0.11
C ILE A 32 4.91 1.49 -0.22
N ASP A 33 5.61 1.49 0.91
CA ASP A 33 7.08 1.47 0.93
C ASP A 33 7.68 0.24 0.24
N SER A 34 7.02 -0.91 0.40
CA SER A 34 7.43 -2.16 -0.24
C SER A 34 7.31 -2.08 -1.78
N ASN A 35 6.23 -1.47 -2.30
CA ASN A 35 6.06 -1.25 -3.74
C ASN A 35 7.07 -0.25 -4.30
N VAL A 36 7.39 0.82 -3.55
CA VAL A 36 8.41 1.81 -3.94
C VAL A 36 9.79 1.15 -4.03
N THR A 37 10.14 0.30 -3.07
CA THR A 37 11.42 -0.42 -3.06
C THR A 37 11.53 -1.39 -4.25
N ALA A 38 10.43 -2.08 -4.59
CA ALA A 38 10.37 -2.92 -5.78
C ALA A 38 10.56 -2.12 -7.08
N ALA A 39 9.99 -0.91 -7.15
CA ALA A 39 10.14 -0.01 -8.29
C ALA A 39 11.59 0.43 -8.48
N LEU A 40 12.26 0.81 -7.39
CA LEU A 40 13.69 1.15 -7.41
C LEU A 40 14.54 -0.02 -7.90
N THR A 41 14.24 -1.23 -7.45
CA THR A 41 14.94 -2.45 -7.89
C THR A 41 14.75 -2.67 -9.40
N ALA A 42 13.53 -2.50 -9.92
CA ALA A 42 13.24 -2.62 -11.35
C ALA A 42 14.01 -1.59 -12.19
N ILE A 43 14.13 -0.35 -11.70
CA ILE A 43 14.91 0.71 -12.36
C ILE A 43 16.40 0.34 -12.41
N VAL A 44 16.96 -0.16 -11.30
CA VAL A 44 18.35 -0.61 -11.24
C VAL A 44 18.58 -1.77 -12.21
N LEU A 45 17.69 -2.76 -12.24
CA LEU A 45 17.77 -3.88 -13.18
C LEU A 45 17.66 -3.43 -14.64
N TYR A 46 16.87 -2.42 -14.94
CA TYR A 46 16.76 -1.87 -16.29
C TYR A 46 18.03 -1.12 -16.74
N GLN A 47 18.66 -0.41 -15.81
CA GLN A 47 19.86 0.40 -16.07
C GLN A 47 21.14 -0.44 -16.17
N PHE A 48 21.29 -1.43 -15.28
CA PHE A 48 22.50 -2.25 -15.18
C PHE A 48 22.34 -3.68 -15.74
N GLY A 49 21.12 -4.13 -15.99
CA GLY A 49 20.86 -5.46 -16.55
C GLY A 49 21.12 -5.53 -18.05
N THR A 50 21.55 -6.71 -18.52
CA THR A 50 21.83 -6.99 -19.93
C THR A 50 20.97 -8.14 -20.45
N GLY A 51 20.71 -8.12 -21.76
CA GLY A 51 19.98 -9.17 -22.47
C GLY A 51 18.62 -9.50 -21.83
N PRO A 52 18.40 -10.73 -21.32
CA PRO A 52 17.13 -11.14 -20.72
C PRO A 52 16.72 -10.34 -19.47
N VAL A 53 17.68 -9.89 -18.65
CA VAL A 53 17.40 -9.18 -17.39
C VAL A 53 16.74 -7.83 -17.66
N ARG A 54 17.11 -7.17 -18.76
CA ARG A 54 16.50 -5.90 -19.17
C ARG A 54 15.06 -6.09 -19.63
N GLY A 55 14.77 -7.19 -20.34
CA GLY A 55 13.41 -7.57 -20.72
C GLY A 55 12.53 -7.84 -19.49
N PHE A 56 13.06 -8.59 -18.52
CA PHE A 56 12.38 -8.80 -17.24
C PHE A 56 12.11 -7.49 -16.50
N ALA A 57 13.09 -6.59 -16.45
CA ALA A 57 12.96 -5.29 -15.80
C ALA A 57 11.82 -4.44 -16.40
N VAL A 58 11.65 -4.46 -17.73
CA VAL A 58 10.54 -3.75 -18.41
C VAL A 58 9.18 -4.33 -18.01
N THR A 59 9.03 -5.66 -18.01
CA THR A 59 7.78 -6.31 -17.57
C THR A 59 7.48 -6.03 -16.10
N LEU A 60 8.51 -6.05 -15.25
CA LEU A 60 8.39 -5.71 -13.84
C LEU A 60 7.94 -4.26 -13.65
N LEU A 61 8.54 -3.31 -14.38
CA LEU A 61 8.19 -1.90 -14.33
C LEU A 61 6.73 -1.67 -14.78
N ALA A 62 6.29 -2.33 -15.85
CA ALA A 62 4.91 -2.27 -16.33
C ALA A 62 3.91 -2.83 -15.29
N GLY A 63 4.25 -3.95 -14.64
CA GLY A 63 3.46 -4.51 -13.55
C GLY A 63 3.35 -3.58 -12.34
N ILE A 64 4.43 -2.88 -12.00
CA ILE A 64 4.44 -1.89 -10.91
C ILE A 64 3.57 -0.69 -11.26
N ILE A 65 3.64 -0.16 -12.49
CA ILE A 65 2.76 0.94 -12.92
C ILE A 65 1.29 0.54 -12.84
N ALA A 66 0.94 -0.66 -13.32
CA ALA A 66 -0.42 -1.19 -13.20
C ALA A 66 -0.86 -1.30 -11.73
N SER A 67 0.02 -1.82 -10.86
CA SER A 67 -0.21 -1.92 -9.41
C SER A 67 -0.39 -0.55 -8.75
N MET A 68 0.38 0.48 -9.15
CA MET A 68 0.24 1.84 -8.64
C MET A 68 -1.10 2.46 -9.03
N ILE A 69 -1.57 2.23 -10.26
CA ILE A 69 -2.90 2.68 -10.69
C ILE A 69 -3.99 2.01 -9.84
N SER A 70 -3.89 0.69 -9.64
CA SER A 70 -4.79 -0.03 -8.75
C SER A 70 -4.71 0.51 -7.32
N SER A 71 -3.52 0.81 -6.82
CA SER A 71 -3.32 1.37 -5.48
C SER A 71 -4.00 2.73 -5.32
N ILE A 72 -3.90 3.64 -6.29
CA ILE A 72 -4.61 4.93 -6.24
C ILE A 72 -6.13 4.71 -6.18
N PHE A 73 -6.67 3.80 -6.98
CA PHE A 73 -8.09 3.45 -6.94
C PHE A 73 -8.50 2.82 -5.61
N VAL A 74 -7.70 1.90 -5.08
CA VAL A 74 -7.94 1.23 -3.80
C VAL A 74 -7.86 2.23 -2.66
N VAL A 75 -6.84 3.08 -2.61
CA VAL A 75 -6.67 4.13 -1.59
C VAL A 75 -7.83 5.12 -1.63
N ARG A 76 -8.23 5.61 -2.81
CA ARG A 76 -9.39 6.50 -2.93
C ARG A 76 -10.67 5.82 -2.46
N THR A 77 -10.88 4.55 -2.83
CA THR A 77 -12.07 3.79 -2.44
C THR A 77 -12.07 3.53 -0.93
N PHE A 78 -10.95 3.10 -0.35
CA PHE A 78 -10.82 2.89 1.08
C PHE A 78 -10.98 4.19 1.87
N TYR A 79 -10.39 5.30 1.40
CA TYR A 79 -10.53 6.61 2.02
C TYR A 79 -11.98 7.09 1.98
N MET A 80 -12.67 6.93 0.85
CA MET A 80 -14.09 7.27 0.71
C MET A 80 -14.98 6.39 1.61
N VAL A 81 -14.72 5.09 1.67
CA VAL A 81 -15.43 4.16 2.55
C VAL A 81 -15.17 4.47 4.04
N TRP A 82 -13.95 4.83 4.40
CA TRP A 82 -13.58 5.24 5.74
C TRP A 82 -14.24 6.56 6.15
N LEU A 83 -14.25 7.57 5.26
CA LEU A 83 -14.99 8.81 5.47
C LEU A 83 -16.48 8.57 5.61
N ASN A 84 -17.10 7.72 4.78
CA ASN A 84 -18.51 7.34 4.93
C ASN A 84 -18.81 6.59 6.23
N ARG A 85 -17.81 5.95 6.84
CA ARG A 85 -17.93 5.26 8.13
C ARG A 85 -17.68 6.22 9.31
N SER A 86 -16.99 7.33 9.08
CA SER A 86 -16.79 8.43 10.03
C SER A 86 -17.75 9.58 9.72
N ASN A 87 -18.94 9.55 10.32
CA ASN A 87 -19.93 10.65 10.32
C ASN A 87 -19.44 11.95 11.02
N ASN A 88 -18.15 12.27 10.94
CA ASN A 88 -17.57 13.57 11.32
C ASN A 88 -16.64 14.06 10.20
N VAL A 89 -17.20 14.17 8.99
CA VAL A 89 -16.62 15.01 7.93
C VAL A 89 -16.69 16.47 8.40
N GLN A 90 -15.67 16.90 9.15
CA GLN A 90 -15.39 18.33 9.25
C GLN A 90 -15.06 18.81 7.85
N THR A 91 -15.97 19.62 7.33
CA THR A 91 -15.87 20.38 6.10
C THR A 91 -14.51 21.06 6.02
N LEU A 92 -13.64 20.60 5.11
CA LEU A 92 -12.51 21.42 4.69
C LEU A 92 -13.03 22.41 3.65
N SER A 93 -13.32 23.60 4.16
CA SER A 93 -13.36 24.83 3.39
C SER A 93 -11.98 25.08 2.77
N ILE A 94 -11.88 25.05 1.46
CA ILE A 94 -11.53 26.16 0.54
C ILE A 94 -11.76 25.65 -0.89
#